data_AF-A0A2V7YPW5-F1
#
_entry.id   AF-A0A2V7YPW5-F1
#
_cell.length_a   1.000
_cell.length_b   1.000
_cell.length_c   1.000
_cell.angle_alpha   90.00
_cell.angle_beta   90.00
_cell.angle_gamma   90.00
#
_symmetry.space_group_name_H-M   'P 1'
#
loop_
_entity.id
_entity.type
_entity.pdbx_description
1 polymer ?
#
loop_
_entity_poly.entity_id
_entity_poly.type
_entity_poly.pdbx_seq_one_letter_code
_entity_poly.pdbx_strand_id
1 'polypeptide(L)'
;MTRSASVAIAGLLFAAALPPAAVGAAAKAPAGHAVVVVAVPARAGAVNGTTQNSDEFIWRLFTEFTAPVSKSKPSPVLFETWASDEDTFSNTPHWPSPDEPKKLHASVLARTTNPHLIPIDVACNPPAGAAVGGFPTTGTPTPCIAEEVKRNRPQFDYIVNNHLNNQVGLAEAYAKSFKVVMPNPSISVKGDWIPVQTMLQWIPQIGSLENLRKLYYTTTSSSVEYALVSLHVSSRQNPNWVWGTFEHQMNPGRCDYLGCFDTFGAKIPAVRPNRKAVNTQYGACPKTDRLKALMVKASLSPVWQNYCLKSSEVDYTAPDGTPYALGNSVIEGITGNGTVAASSCIGCHVYASFGPKGTQTAAVLNILPFNPFGNPIPGVLDGSLQFDFMWGVLLAPAPPKPSAGK
;
A
#
# COMPACT_ATOMS: atom_id res chain seq x y z
N MET A 1 24.91 -82.05 10.68
CA MET A 1 26.26 -81.67 10.23
C MET A 1 26.66 -80.43 11.02
N THR A 2 27.14 -80.58 12.26
CA THR A 2 28.57 -80.67 12.67
C THR A 2 29.38 -79.41 12.38
N ARG A 3 29.68 -78.64 13.44
CA ARG A 3 31.04 -78.32 13.97
C ARG A 3 31.52 -76.92 13.53
N SER A 4 32.26 -76.10 14.27
CA SER A 4 32.94 -76.19 15.58
C SER A 4 33.53 -74.81 15.96
N ALA A 5 33.75 -74.61 17.26
CA ALA A 5 34.87 -73.94 17.98
C ALA A 5 35.25 -72.47 17.62
N SER A 6 35.29 -71.47 18.52
CA SER A 6 35.98 -71.30 19.84
C SER A 6 37.51 -71.30 19.79
N VAL A 7 38.13 -70.13 20.00
CA VAL A 7 39.41 -69.81 20.72
C VAL A 7 39.40 -68.26 20.88
N ALA A 8 39.32 -67.55 22.02
CA ALA A 8 39.94 -67.57 23.36
C ALA A 8 41.40 -67.05 23.41
N ILE A 9 41.64 -65.92 24.10
CA ILE A 9 42.79 -65.50 24.94
C ILE A 9 42.45 -64.06 25.39
N ALA A 10 42.07 -63.73 26.63
CA ALA A 10 42.66 -63.91 27.97
C ALA A 10 43.77 -62.88 28.32
N GLY A 11 43.49 -62.08 29.37
CA GLY A 11 44.38 -61.18 30.10
C GLY A 11 43.54 -60.21 30.95
N LEU A 12 43.04 -60.59 32.13
CA LEU A 12 43.67 -60.40 33.47
C LEU A 12 44.26 -58.99 33.69
N LEU A 13 44.04 -58.23 34.77
CA LEU A 13 43.24 -58.37 36.00
C LEU A 13 43.37 -57.02 36.76
N PHE A 14 42.54 -56.88 37.79
CA PHE A 14 42.61 -55.99 38.96
C PHE A 14 41.95 -54.61 38.96
N ALA A 15 41.16 -54.49 40.03
CA ALA A 15 40.19 -53.48 40.38
C ALA A 15 40.82 -52.21 40.97
N ALA A 16 40.11 -51.09 40.81
CA ALA A 16 40.18 -49.98 41.75
C ALA A 16 38.76 -49.43 41.97
N ALA A 17 38.41 -49.31 43.24
CA ALA A 17 37.12 -48.83 43.73
C ALA A 17 36.82 -47.40 43.23
N LEU A 18 35.58 -47.17 42.80
CA LEU A 18 35.06 -45.84 42.47
C LEU A 18 34.46 -45.18 43.74
N PRO A 19 34.86 -43.93 44.07
CA PRO A 19 34.23 -43.13 45.11
C PRO A 19 32.89 -42.51 44.66
N PRO A 20 32.06 -41.98 45.59
CA PRO A 20 30.66 -41.67 45.34
C PRO A 20 30.44 -40.37 44.55
N ALA A 21 29.23 -40.27 44.01
CA ALA A 21 28.70 -39.26 43.11
C ALA A 21 29.08 -37.80 43.43
N ALA A 22 29.60 -37.11 42.42
CA ALA A 22 29.58 -35.66 42.34
C ALA A 22 28.41 -35.23 41.44
N VAL A 23 27.57 -34.36 41.98
CA VAL A 23 26.43 -33.70 41.35
C VAL A 23 26.91 -32.93 40.12
N GLY A 24 26.55 -33.42 38.92
CA GLY A 24 26.89 -32.82 37.64
C GLY A 24 25.68 -32.15 36.98
N ALA A 25 25.74 -30.83 36.92
CA ALA A 25 24.94 -29.87 36.16
C ALA A 25 23.78 -30.39 35.28
N ALA A 26 22.58 -29.85 35.53
CA ALA A 26 21.46 -29.89 34.59
C ALA A 26 21.92 -29.44 33.20
N ALA A 27 21.71 -30.31 32.21
CA ALA A 27 21.92 -29.99 30.81
C ALA A 27 21.08 -28.75 30.45
N LYS A 28 21.76 -27.65 30.10
CA LYS A 28 21.12 -26.47 29.51
C LYS A 28 20.39 -26.92 28.25
N ALA A 29 19.09 -26.65 28.18
CA ALA A 29 18.30 -26.77 26.96
C ALA A 29 18.99 -26.03 25.80
N PRO A 30 18.93 -26.54 24.56
CA PRO A 30 19.57 -25.90 23.42
C PRO A 30 18.98 -24.50 23.27
N ALA A 31 19.86 -23.51 23.09
CA ALA A 31 19.49 -22.13 22.84
C ALA A 31 18.50 -22.08 21.68
N GLY A 32 17.28 -21.62 21.96
CA GLY A 32 16.23 -21.48 20.95
C GLY A 32 16.75 -20.63 19.79
N HIS A 33 16.52 -21.10 18.56
CA HIS A 33 16.79 -20.31 17.36
C HIS A 33 16.15 -18.92 17.53
N ALA A 34 16.99 -17.89 17.64
CA ALA A 34 16.52 -16.51 17.68
C ALA A 34 15.75 -16.26 16.38
N VAL A 35 14.45 -15.97 16.51
CA VAL A 35 13.61 -15.63 15.37
C VAL A 35 14.13 -14.30 14.82
N VAL A 36 14.72 -14.33 13.63
CA VAL A 36 15.15 -13.10 12.93
C VAL A 36 13.91 -12.37 12.46
N VAL A 37 13.64 -11.19 13.05
CA VAL A 37 12.57 -10.29 12.64
C VAL A 37 13.13 -9.36 11.57
N VAL A 38 12.75 -9.56 10.30
CA VAL A 38 13.25 -8.77 9.16
C VAL A 38 12.49 -7.44 9.01
N ALA A 39 11.25 -7.40 9.48
CA ALA A 39 10.41 -6.20 9.54
C ALA A 39 9.37 -6.35 10.65
N VAL A 40 8.88 -5.21 11.16
CA VAL A 40 7.75 -5.16 12.09
C VAL A 40 6.58 -4.41 11.46
N PRO A 41 5.32 -4.82 11.73
CA PRO A 41 4.17 -4.06 11.25
C PRO A 41 4.24 -2.62 11.77
N ALA A 42 3.99 -1.64 10.89
CA ALA A 42 3.88 -0.25 11.26
C ALA A 42 2.82 -0.04 12.36
N ARG A 43 2.95 1.06 13.10
CA ARG A 43 2.08 1.43 14.22
C ARG A 43 1.83 2.92 14.19
N ALA A 44 0.75 3.33 14.86
CA ALA A 44 0.50 4.74 15.13
C ALA A 44 1.75 5.43 15.70
N GLY A 45 2.17 6.51 15.06
CA GLY A 45 3.26 7.37 15.49
C GLY A 45 2.79 8.82 15.67
N ALA A 46 3.72 9.69 16.03
CA ALA A 46 3.43 11.11 16.22
C ALA A 46 3.21 11.83 14.88
N VAL A 47 2.30 12.80 14.88
CA VAL A 47 2.06 13.68 13.74
C VAL A 47 2.44 15.11 14.12
N ASN A 48 3.26 15.76 13.31
CA ASN A 48 3.81 17.07 13.62
C ASN A 48 2.70 18.12 13.72
N GLY A 49 2.78 19.00 14.72
CA GLY A 49 1.84 20.11 14.89
C GLY A 49 0.45 19.71 15.41
N THR A 50 0.26 18.47 15.87
CA THR A 50 -1.00 17.99 16.46
C THR A 50 -0.73 17.09 17.67
N THR A 51 -1.73 16.89 18.51
CA THR A 51 -1.71 15.93 19.63
C THR A 51 -2.25 14.56 19.22
N GLN A 52 -2.72 14.42 17.98
CA GLN A 52 -3.22 13.17 17.41
C GLN A 52 -2.05 12.24 17.08
N ASN A 53 -2.24 10.93 17.30
CA ASN A 53 -1.39 9.95 16.65
C ASN A 53 -1.82 9.79 15.18
N SER A 54 -1.02 9.10 14.38
CA SER A 54 -1.27 8.95 12.95
C SER A 54 -2.54 8.15 12.62
N ASP A 55 -3.02 7.24 13.47
CA ASP A 55 -4.30 6.55 13.25
C ASP A 55 -5.48 7.54 13.35
N GLU A 56 -5.53 8.36 14.41
CA GLU A 56 -6.57 9.38 14.58
C GLU A 56 -6.50 10.43 13.45
N PHE A 57 -5.30 10.90 13.14
CA PHE A 57 -5.09 11.90 12.08
C PHE A 57 -5.57 11.39 10.73
N ILE A 58 -5.17 10.17 10.34
CA ILE A 58 -5.60 9.56 9.08
C ILE A 58 -7.10 9.31 9.04
N TRP A 59 -7.74 8.89 10.15
CA TRP A 59 -9.19 8.75 10.19
C TRP A 59 -9.93 10.08 10.03
N ARG A 60 -9.39 11.18 10.55
CA ARG A 60 -9.97 12.51 10.34
C ARG A 60 -9.87 12.93 8.89
N LEU A 61 -8.69 12.78 8.27
CA LEU A 61 -8.53 12.99 6.84
C LEU A 61 -9.50 12.13 6.03
N PHE A 62 -9.64 10.85 6.37
CA PHE A 62 -10.61 9.95 5.76
C PHE A 62 -12.01 10.55 5.80
N THR A 63 -12.50 10.96 6.97
CA THR A 63 -13.83 11.57 7.05
C THR A 63 -13.97 12.87 6.26
N GLU A 64 -12.89 13.62 6.06
CA GLU A 64 -12.90 14.85 5.28
C GLU A 64 -12.93 14.57 3.77
N PHE A 65 -12.04 13.70 3.28
CA PHE A 65 -11.94 13.45 1.84
C PHE A 65 -13.03 12.50 1.32
N THR A 66 -13.63 11.67 2.18
CA THR A 66 -14.80 10.85 1.83
C THR A 66 -16.13 11.56 2.13
N ALA A 67 -16.12 12.80 2.59
CA ALA A 67 -17.34 13.58 2.76
C ALA A 67 -18.02 13.80 1.40
N PRO A 68 -19.36 13.71 1.32
CA PRO A 68 -20.06 14.02 0.08
C PRO A 68 -19.87 15.49 -0.28
N VAL A 69 -19.64 15.77 -1.56
CA VAL A 69 -19.48 17.16 -2.07
C VAL A 69 -20.76 17.97 -1.85
N SER A 70 -21.92 17.31 -1.95
CA SER A 70 -23.22 17.89 -1.63
C SER A 70 -23.89 17.12 -0.52
N LYS A 71 -24.42 17.81 0.50
CA LYS A 71 -25.20 17.18 1.57
C LYS A 71 -26.44 16.41 1.09
N SER A 72 -26.93 16.70 -0.11
CA SER A 72 -28.11 16.04 -0.69
C SER A 72 -27.79 14.77 -1.47
N LYS A 73 -26.51 14.46 -1.74
CA LYS A 73 -26.11 13.30 -2.55
C LYS A 73 -24.91 12.59 -1.90
N PRO A 74 -24.92 11.26 -1.76
CA PRO A 74 -23.81 10.53 -1.13
C PRO A 74 -22.55 10.44 -2.00
N SER A 75 -22.63 10.83 -3.29
CA SER A 75 -21.57 10.78 -4.29
C SER A 75 -21.74 11.99 -5.26
N PRO A 76 -20.64 12.53 -5.83
CA PRO A 76 -19.25 12.18 -5.54
C PRO A 76 -18.83 12.61 -4.13
N VAL A 77 -17.79 11.96 -3.61
CA VAL A 77 -17.11 12.42 -2.40
C VAL A 77 -15.94 13.33 -2.75
N LEU A 78 -15.45 14.11 -1.78
CA LEU A 78 -14.53 15.21 -2.01
C LEU A 78 -13.26 14.81 -2.79
N PHE A 79 -12.65 13.66 -2.49
CA PHE A 79 -11.43 13.25 -3.20
C PHE A 79 -11.67 12.95 -4.68
N GLU A 80 -12.89 12.60 -5.08
CA GLU A 80 -13.20 12.31 -6.49
C GLU A 80 -13.18 13.57 -7.36
N THR A 81 -13.31 14.76 -6.75
CA THR A 81 -13.23 16.06 -7.45
C THR A 81 -11.82 16.63 -7.48
N TRP A 82 -10.82 15.87 -7.03
CA TRP A 82 -9.43 16.28 -7.04
C TRP A 82 -8.75 15.90 -8.35
N ALA A 83 -7.63 16.55 -8.66
CA ALA A 83 -6.84 16.23 -9.85
C ALA A 83 -6.27 14.82 -9.77
N SER A 84 -6.49 14.03 -10.82
CA SER A 84 -5.91 12.71 -11.02
C SER A 84 -4.44 12.77 -11.47
N ASP A 85 -3.83 11.61 -11.66
CA ASP A 85 -2.55 11.48 -12.36
C ASP A 85 -2.57 12.10 -13.76
N GLU A 86 -3.63 11.89 -14.54
CA GLU A 86 -3.74 12.42 -15.91
C GLU A 86 -3.94 13.94 -15.91
N ASP A 87 -4.74 14.45 -14.98
CA ASP A 87 -4.99 15.88 -14.82
C ASP A 87 -3.71 16.62 -14.39
N THR A 88 -2.86 15.96 -13.59
CA THR A 88 -1.64 16.54 -13.01
C THR A 88 -0.43 16.43 -13.94
N PHE A 89 -0.14 15.22 -14.44
CA PHE A 89 1.05 14.92 -15.24
C PHE A 89 0.70 14.93 -16.73
N SER A 90 0.41 16.14 -17.21
CA SER A 90 0.04 16.42 -18.60
C SER A 90 0.81 17.64 -19.10
N ASN A 91 0.92 17.79 -20.42
CA ASN A 91 1.43 19.02 -21.03
C ASN A 91 0.45 20.20 -20.87
N THR A 92 -0.81 19.90 -20.58
CA THR A 92 -1.87 20.88 -20.29
C THR A 92 -2.56 20.46 -18.99
N PRO A 93 -1.88 20.58 -17.84
CA PRO A 93 -2.47 20.15 -16.58
C PRO A 93 -3.70 21.02 -16.27
N HIS A 94 -4.75 20.40 -15.76
CA HIS A 94 -5.98 21.11 -15.40
C HIS A 94 -6.51 20.60 -14.06
N TRP A 95 -7.24 21.45 -13.36
CA TRP A 95 -8.01 21.00 -12.21
C TRP A 95 -9.39 20.56 -12.71
N PRO A 96 -9.82 19.31 -12.45
CA PRO A 96 -11.05 18.80 -13.05
C PRO A 96 -12.29 19.50 -12.51
N SER A 97 -13.33 19.57 -13.33
CA SER A 97 -14.65 20.00 -12.85
C SER A 97 -15.31 18.89 -12.02
N PRO A 98 -16.21 19.21 -11.06
CA PRO A 98 -16.86 18.18 -10.24
C PRO A 98 -17.71 17.15 -11.01
N ASP A 99 -18.11 17.49 -12.24
CA ASP A 99 -18.89 16.67 -13.16
C ASP A 99 -18.06 16.02 -14.28
N GLU A 100 -16.74 16.26 -14.31
CA GLU A 100 -15.84 15.64 -15.28
C GLU A 100 -15.85 14.11 -15.11
N PRO A 101 -15.98 13.32 -16.20
CA PRO A 101 -16.01 11.87 -16.11
C PRO A 101 -14.76 11.30 -15.42
N LYS A 102 -14.99 10.41 -14.45
CA LYS A 102 -13.91 9.69 -13.78
C LYS A 102 -13.16 8.81 -14.78
N LYS A 103 -11.84 8.94 -14.76
CA LYS A 103 -10.92 8.06 -15.50
C LYS A 103 -10.17 7.16 -14.54
N LEU A 104 -10.19 5.87 -14.85
CA LEU A 104 -9.44 4.85 -14.13
C LEU A 104 -8.34 4.28 -15.03
N HIS A 105 -7.24 3.82 -14.42
CA HIS A 105 -6.11 3.26 -15.14
C HIS A 105 -5.62 1.94 -14.55
N ALA A 106 -4.83 1.19 -15.30
CA ALA A 106 -4.06 0.08 -14.72
C ALA A 106 -3.01 0.63 -13.74
N SER A 107 -2.53 -0.21 -12.81
CA SER A 107 -1.55 0.23 -11.82
C SER A 107 -0.29 0.81 -12.41
N VAL A 108 0.13 1.99 -11.95
CA VAL A 108 1.36 2.64 -12.41
C VAL A 108 2.58 1.75 -12.15
N LEU A 109 2.61 1.04 -11.02
CA LEU A 109 3.69 0.09 -10.70
C LEU A 109 3.72 -1.06 -11.72
N ALA A 110 2.57 -1.65 -12.05
CA ALA A 110 2.49 -2.69 -13.07
C ALA A 110 2.91 -2.19 -14.47
N ARG A 111 2.73 -0.90 -14.78
CA ARG A 111 3.21 -0.29 -16.04
C ARG A 111 4.72 -0.20 -16.12
N THR A 112 5.42 -0.01 -14.99
CA THR A 112 6.91 0.07 -15.00
C THR A 112 7.58 -1.24 -15.33
N THR A 113 6.92 -2.38 -15.07
CA THR A 113 7.44 -3.73 -15.36
C THR A 113 6.90 -4.29 -16.68
N ASN A 114 5.81 -3.75 -17.23
CA ASN A 114 5.25 -4.14 -18.52
C ASN A 114 4.76 -2.92 -19.35
N PRO A 115 5.60 -2.37 -20.24
CA PRO A 115 5.28 -1.16 -21.01
C PRO A 115 4.16 -1.37 -22.06
N HIS A 116 3.67 -2.59 -22.26
CA HIS A 116 2.57 -2.91 -23.18
C HIS A 116 1.16 -2.76 -22.57
N LEU A 117 1.04 -2.38 -21.30
CA LEU A 117 -0.24 -2.06 -20.66
C LEU A 117 -0.65 -0.61 -20.98
N ILE A 118 -1.33 -0.41 -22.11
CA ILE A 118 -1.93 0.86 -22.57
C ILE A 118 -3.33 0.51 -23.10
N PRO A 119 -4.44 1.16 -22.67
CA PRO A 119 -4.53 2.55 -22.24
C PRO A 119 -5.28 2.80 -20.90
N ILE A 120 -5.10 4.02 -20.39
CA ILE A 120 -6.04 4.70 -19.47
C ILE A 120 -7.39 4.77 -20.20
N ASP A 121 -8.51 4.56 -19.49
CA ASP A 121 -9.88 4.43 -20.02
C ASP A 121 -10.35 2.99 -20.39
N VAL A 122 -9.74 2.00 -19.72
CA VAL A 122 -10.18 0.62 -19.42
C VAL A 122 -10.50 -0.36 -20.57
N ALA A 123 -9.44 -1.05 -21.00
CA ALA A 123 -9.44 -2.52 -20.99
C ALA A 123 -8.33 -3.00 -20.04
N CYS A 124 -8.64 -3.12 -18.75
CA CYS A 124 -7.73 -3.60 -17.72
C CYS A 124 -7.63 -5.14 -17.79
N ASN A 125 -6.43 -5.68 -17.53
CA ASN A 125 -6.16 -7.12 -17.50
C ASN A 125 -6.20 -7.69 -16.08
N PRO A 126 -6.35 -9.02 -15.91
CA PRO A 126 -6.20 -9.65 -14.60
C PRO A 126 -4.86 -9.28 -13.96
N PRO A 127 -4.85 -8.93 -12.66
CA PRO A 127 -3.64 -8.52 -11.97
C PRO A 127 -2.67 -9.70 -11.80
N ALA A 128 -1.36 -9.42 -11.82
CA ALA A 128 -0.33 -10.46 -11.74
C ALA A 128 -0.41 -11.29 -10.45
N GLY A 129 -0.80 -10.67 -9.34
CA GLY A 129 -0.99 -11.33 -8.03
C GLY A 129 -2.37 -11.93 -7.82
N ALA A 130 -3.18 -12.16 -8.87
CA ALA A 130 -4.55 -12.66 -8.73
C ALA A 130 -4.64 -13.93 -7.86
N ALA A 131 -3.74 -14.89 -8.07
CA ALA A 131 -3.71 -16.13 -7.30
C ALA A 131 -3.46 -15.91 -5.79
N VAL A 132 -2.65 -14.91 -5.43
CA VAL A 132 -2.33 -14.60 -4.02
C VAL A 132 -3.58 -14.19 -3.26
N GLY A 133 -4.44 -13.37 -3.87
CA GLY A 133 -5.69 -12.89 -3.26
C GLY A 133 -6.92 -13.74 -3.55
N GLY A 134 -6.78 -14.89 -4.22
CA GLY A 134 -7.92 -15.67 -4.72
C GLY A 134 -8.81 -14.88 -5.68
N PHE A 135 -8.24 -13.91 -6.40
CA PHE A 135 -8.95 -13.01 -7.30
C PHE A 135 -9.30 -13.72 -8.62
N PRO A 136 -10.51 -13.52 -9.18
CA PRO A 136 -10.90 -14.13 -10.45
C PRO A 136 -9.98 -13.70 -11.60
N THR A 137 -9.68 -14.61 -12.51
CA THR A 137 -8.88 -14.34 -13.73
C THR A 137 -9.68 -14.45 -15.03
N THR A 138 -10.95 -14.88 -14.93
CA THR A 138 -11.87 -15.06 -16.07
C THR A 138 -13.25 -14.53 -15.72
N GLY A 139 -13.92 -13.86 -16.65
CA GLY A 139 -15.26 -13.30 -16.43
C GLY A 139 -15.61 -12.19 -17.43
N THR A 140 -16.85 -11.71 -17.38
CA THR A 140 -17.33 -10.57 -18.18
C THR A 140 -17.93 -9.49 -17.26
N PRO A 141 -17.41 -8.25 -17.25
CA PRO A 141 -16.19 -7.82 -17.93
C PRO A 141 -14.96 -8.58 -17.43
N THR A 142 -13.86 -8.53 -18.19
CA THR A 142 -12.58 -9.13 -17.79
C THR A 142 -12.24 -8.72 -16.35
N PRO A 143 -12.03 -9.67 -15.42
CA PRO A 143 -11.65 -9.35 -14.05
C PRO A 143 -10.39 -8.50 -14.02
N CYS A 144 -10.46 -7.39 -13.29
CA CYS A 144 -9.34 -6.51 -13.14
C CYS A 144 -9.45 -5.67 -11.87
N ILE A 145 -8.34 -5.01 -11.53
CA ILE A 145 -8.28 -3.96 -10.52
C ILE A 145 -7.82 -2.69 -11.22
N ALA A 146 -8.70 -1.70 -11.18
CA ALA A 146 -8.48 -0.37 -11.72
C ALA A 146 -8.00 0.56 -10.60
N GLU A 147 -7.05 1.43 -10.90
CA GLU A 147 -6.38 2.34 -9.97
C GLU A 147 -6.78 3.79 -10.30
N GLU A 148 -6.84 4.62 -9.27
CA GLU A 148 -6.92 6.08 -9.38
C GLU A 148 -6.07 6.70 -8.29
N VAL A 149 -5.20 7.65 -8.64
CA VAL A 149 -4.48 8.49 -7.68
C VAL A 149 -4.95 9.93 -7.82
N LYS A 150 -5.45 10.51 -6.73
CA LYS A 150 -5.95 11.87 -6.64
C LYS A 150 -5.07 12.73 -5.72
N ARG A 151 -4.97 14.02 -6.04
CA ARG A 151 -4.17 15.01 -5.30
C ARG A 151 -4.99 16.25 -5.04
N ASN A 152 -5.02 16.67 -3.78
CA ASN A 152 -5.77 17.86 -3.42
C ASN A 152 -5.15 19.15 -4.03
N ARG A 153 -5.91 20.24 -3.94
CA ARG A 153 -5.58 21.49 -4.64
C ARG A 153 -4.18 22.05 -4.30
N PRO A 154 -3.76 22.14 -3.02
CA PRO A 154 -2.41 22.61 -2.69
C PRO A 154 -1.29 21.79 -3.34
N GLN A 155 -1.47 20.46 -3.43
CA GLN A 155 -0.47 19.59 -4.06
C GLN A 155 -0.43 19.78 -5.58
N PHE A 156 -1.59 19.83 -6.23
CA PHE A 156 -1.70 20.09 -7.66
C PHE A 156 -1.07 21.44 -8.03
N ASP A 157 -1.48 22.51 -7.35
CA ASP A 157 -1.00 23.87 -7.63
C ASP A 157 0.53 23.95 -7.46
N TYR A 158 1.09 23.28 -6.44
CA TYR A 158 2.54 23.23 -6.26
C TYR A 158 3.26 22.56 -7.43
N ILE A 159 2.75 21.42 -7.92
CA ILE A 159 3.34 20.71 -9.06
C ILE A 159 3.29 21.59 -10.31
N VAL A 160 2.13 22.16 -10.62
CA VAL A 160 1.92 22.94 -11.85
C VAL A 160 2.68 24.26 -11.83
N ASN A 161 2.62 25.01 -10.73
CA ASN A 161 3.26 26.32 -10.63
C ASN A 161 4.80 26.24 -10.64
N ASN A 162 5.36 25.08 -10.32
CA ASN A 162 6.81 24.83 -10.40
C ASN A 162 7.20 24.06 -11.68
N HIS A 163 6.29 23.90 -12.64
CA HIS A 163 6.52 23.19 -13.90
C HIS A 163 6.97 21.72 -13.71
N LEU A 164 6.55 21.09 -12.63
CA LEU A 164 6.95 19.73 -12.26
C LEU A 164 6.07 18.64 -12.90
N ASN A 165 5.14 19.03 -13.79
CA ASN A 165 4.15 18.16 -14.41
C ASN A 165 4.63 17.44 -15.68
N ASN A 166 5.77 17.80 -16.25
CA ASN A 166 6.31 17.18 -17.47
C ASN A 166 7.85 17.06 -17.44
N GLN A 167 8.42 16.26 -18.34
CA GLN A 167 9.86 15.97 -18.34
C GLN A 167 10.74 17.20 -18.62
N VAL A 168 10.23 18.21 -19.34
CA VAL A 168 10.98 19.45 -19.61
C VAL A 168 11.20 20.22 -18.32
N GLY A 169 10.12 20.53 -17.59
CA GLY A 169 10.25 21.29 -16.35
C GLY A 169 10.91 20.48 -15.23
N LEU A 170 10.78 19.15 -15.22
CA LEU A 170 11.59 18.28 -14.34
C LEU A 170 13.09 18.33 -14.68
N ALA A 171 13.47 18.33 -15.96
CA ALA A 171 14.88 18.50 -16.35
C ALA A 171 15.42 19.88 -15.94
N GLU A 172 14.62 20.93 -16.08
CA GLU A 172 14.99 22.27 -15.62
C GLU A 172 15.12 22.34 -14.08
N ALA A 173 14.20 21.72 -13.35
CA ALA A 173 14.27 21.59 -11.90
C ALA A 173 15.55 20.85 -11.47
N TYR A 174 15.91 19.78 -12.17
CA TYR A 174 17.15 19.04 -11.95
C TYR A 174 18.39 19.94 -12.15
N ALA A 175 18.47 20.63 -13.28
CA ALA A 175 19.59 21.53 -13.59
C ALA A 175 19.76 22.64 -12.55
N LYS A 176 18.67 23.09 -11.92
CA LYS A 176 18.65 24.11 -10.86
C LYS A 176 18.82 23.53 -9.45
N SER A 177 18.97 22.21 -9.30
CA SER A 177 18.97 21.54 -8.00
C SER A 177 17.73 21.90 -7.16
N PHE A 178 16.57 22.04 -7.82
CA PHE A 178 15.33 22.44 -7.17
C PHE A 178 14.86 21.36 -6.19
N LYS A 179 14.79 21.70 -4.90
CA LYS A 179 14.30 20.79 -3.88
C LYS A 179 12.77 20.77 -3.87
N VAL A 180 12.19 19.67 -4.34
CA VAL A 180 10.74 19.44 -4.27
C VAL A 180 10.34 19.23 -2.81
N VAL A 181 9.49 20.13 -2.29
CA VAL A 181 8.91 20.04 -0.95
C VAL A 181 7.44 20.46 -1.06
N MET A 182 6.55 19.48 -1.06
CA MET A 182 5.12 19.72 -1.14
C MET A 182 4.65 20.54 0.07
N PRO A 183 3.61 21.37 -0.09
CA PRO A 183 3.01 22.11 1.03
C PRO A 183 2.47 21.18 2.12
N ASN A 184 2.55 21.58 3.39
CA ASN A 184 1.94 20.82 4.51
C ASN A 184 0.48 20.36 4.28
N PRO A 185 -0.44 21.18 3.70
CA PRO A 185 -1.81 20.72 3.47
C PRO A 185 -1.93 19.72 2.31
N SER A 186 -0.86 19.31 1.64
CA SER A 186 -0.92 18.33 0.55
C SER A 186 -1.39 16.96 1.04
N ILE A 187 -2.36 16.40 0.30
CA ILE A 187 -2.95 15.09 0.53
C ILE A 187 -3.07 14.38 -0.81
N SER A 188 -2.64 13.12 -0.84
CA SER A 188 -2.91 12.22 -1.95
C SER A 188 -3.70 10.99 -1.49
N VAL A 189 -4.63 10.56 -2.33
CA VAL A 189 -5.47 9.39 -2.11
C VAL A 189 -5.33 8.49 -3.33
N LYS A 190 -4.87 7.26 -3.12
CA LYS A 190 -4.90 6.19 -4.11
C LYS A 190 -6.06 5.26 -3.78
N GLY A 191 -6.88 4.93 -4.76
CA GLY A 191 -7.95 3.94 -4.64
C GLY A 191 -7.83 2.82 -5.67
N ASP A 192 -8.07 1.59 -5.22
CA ASP A 192 -8.20 0.41 -6.07
C ASP A 192 -9.68 0.01 -6.16
N TRP A 193 -10.13 -0.18 -7.39
CA TRP A 193 -11.52 -0.30 -7.80
C TRP A 193 -11.73 -1.58 -8.61
N ILE A 194 -12.82 -2.29 -8.35
CA ILE A 194 -13.10 -3.59 -9.00
C ILE A 194 -14.50 -3.54 -9.62
N PRO A 195 -14.68 -4.00 -10.88
CA PRO A 195 -16.00 -4.10 -11.47
C PRO A 195 -16.98 -4.86 -10.57
N VAL A 196 -18.20 -4.36 -10.40
CA VAL A 196 -19.15 -4.93 -9.43
C VAL A 196 -19.52 -6.39 -9.75
N GLN A 197 -19.50 -6.80 -11.02
CA GLN A 197 -19.68 -8.19 -11.44
C GLN A 197 -18.51 -9.08 -11.00
N THR A 198 -17.28 -8.59 -11.11
CA THR A 198 -16.08 -9.29 -10.63
C THR A 198 -16.10 -9.44 -9.11
N MET A 199 -16.61 -8.44 -8.38
CA MET A 199 -16.78 -8.52 -6.93
C MET A 199 -17.70 -9.67 -6.50
N LEU A 200 -18.79 -9.94 -7.24
CA LEU A 200 -19.68 -11.06 -6.94
C LEU A 200 -19.02 -12.42 -7.17
N GLN A 201 -18.04 -12.50 -8.06
CA GLN A 201 -17.25 -13.72 -8.26
C GLN A 201 -16.17 -13.87 -7.19
N TRP A 202 -15.49 -12.77 -6.84
CA TRP A 202 -14.41 -12.78 -5.86
C TRP A 202 -14.90 -13.01 -4.43
N ILE A 203 -16.06 -12.42 -4.10
CA ILE A 203 -16.68 -12.49 -2.78
C ILE A 203 -18.14 -12.94 -2.95
N PRO A 204 -18.40 -14.24 -3.21
CA PRO A 204 -19.75 -14.75 -3.48
C PRO A 204 -20.75 -14.50 -2.34
N GLN A 205 -20.25 -14.29 -1.11
CA GLN A 205 -21.07 -13.98 0.06
C GLN A 205 -21.80 -12.63 -0.05
N ILE A 206 -21.39 -11.76 -0.98
CA ILE A 206 -22.13 -10.52 -1.28
C ILE A 206 -23.52 -10.87 -1.86
N GLY A 207 -23.64 -11.93 -2.65
CA GLY A 207 -24.91 -12.48 -3.15
C GLY A 207 -25.56 -11.69 -4.30
N SER A 208 -25.66 -10.36 -4.22
CA SER A 208 -26.33 -9.54 -5.25
C SER A 208 -25.72 -8.14 -5.41
N LEU A 209 -25.95 -7.51 -6.58
CA LEU A 209 -25.54 -6.12 -6.82
C LEU A 209 -26.24 -5.12 -5.89
N GLU A 210 -27.49 -5.40 -5.49
CA GLU A 210 -28.20 -4.56 -4.52
C GLU A 210 -27.49 -4.59 -3.16
N ASN A 211 -27.09 -5.77 -2.69
CA ASN A 211 -26.35 -5.89 -1.44
C ASN A 211 -24.95 -5.26 -1.57
N LEU A 212 -24.29 -5.44 -2.71
CA LEU A 212 -23.00 -4.81 -3.00
C LEU A 212 -23.06 -3.29 -2.82
N ARG A 213 -24.06 -2.61 -3.41
CA ARG A 213 -24.22 -1.15 -3.33
C ARG A 213 -24.57 -0.64 -1.93
N LYS A 214 -25.06 -1.51 -1.03
CA LYS A 214 -25.26 -1.20 0.40
C LYS A 214 -23.98 -1.34 1.21
N LEU A 215 -23.02 -2.13 0.72
CA LEU A 215 -21.79 -2.47 1.43
C LEU A 215 -20.60 -1.63 0.97
N TYR A 216 -20.47 -1.41 -0.33
CA TYR A 216 -19.33 -0.76 -0.97
C TYR A 216 -19.67 0.65 -1.43
N TYR A 217 -18.68 1.54 -1.38
CA TYR A 217 -18.74 2.76 -2.16
C TYR A 217 -18.56 2.41 -3.64
N THR A 218 -19.49 2.84 -4.50
CA THR A 218 -19.43 2.57 -5.94
C THR A 218 -19.34 3.86 -6.76
N THR A 219 -18.75 3.75 -7.93
CA THR A 219 -18.63 4.82 -8.91
C THR A 219 -18.74 4.23 -10.32
N THR A 220 -18.94 5.07 -11.32
CA THR A 220 -19.02 4.64 -12.73
C THR A 220 -17.91 5.30 -13.52
N SER A 221 -17.18 4.50 -14.31
CA SER A 221 -16.19 4.97 -15.28
C SER A 221 -16.40 4.20 -16.58
N SER A 222 -16.52 4.92 -17.70
CA SER A 222 -16.71 4.35 -19.04
C SER A 222 -17.81 3.26 -19.10
N SER A 223 -18.97 3.59 -18.53
CA SER A 223 -20.16 2.73 -18.43
C SER A 223 -20.03 1.45 -17.59
N VAL A 224 -18.89 1.25 -16.91
CA VAL A 224 -18.69 0.15 -15.97
C VAL A 224 -18.81 0.69 -14.55
N GLU A 225 -19.60 0.01 -13.71
CA GLU A 225 -19.71 0.31 -12.28
C GLU A 225 -18.60 -0.44 -11.53
N TYR A 226 -17.89 0.28 -10.67
CA TYR A 226 -16.80 -0.24 -9.85
C TYR A 226 -17.10 -0.05 -8.37
N ALA A 227 -16.64 -0.99 -7.56
CA ALA A 227 -16.61 -0.90 -6.11
C ALA A 227 -15.19 -0.54 -5.64
N LEU A 228 -15.08 0.45 -4.74
CA LEU A 228 -13.83 0.76 -4.07
C LEU A 228 -13.51 -0.32 -3.04
N VAL A 229 -12.36 -0.98 -3.15
CA VAL A 229 -11.99 -2.07 -2.23
C VAL A 229 -10.84 -1.71 -1.31
N SER A 230 -10.01 -0.73 -1.68
CA SER A 230 -8.79 -0.41 -0.96
C SER A 230 -8.35 1.02 -1.20
N LEU A 231 -7.71 1.63 -0.20
CA LEU A 231 -7.14 2.97 -0.28
C LEU A 231 -5.75 3.02 0.35
N HIS A 232 -4.85 3.79 -0.27
CA HIS A 232 -3.72 4.40 0.43
C HIS A 232 -3.95 5.90 0.54
N VAL A 233 -3.65 6.47 1.70
CA VAL A 233 -3.75 7.91 1.97
C VAL A 233 -2.39 8.40 2.45
N SER A 234 -1.95 9.52 1.92
CA SER A 234 -0.73 10.19 2.36
C SER A 234 -0.94 11.67 2.57
N SER A 235 -0.33 12.22 3.63
CA SER A 235 -0.36 13.64 3.94
C SER A 235 1.03 14.16 4.26
N ARG A 236 1.35 15.37 3.76
CA ARG A 236 2.66 16.00 3.94
C ARG A 236 2.93 16.53 5.36
N GLN A 237 2.05 16.26 6.32
CA GLN A 237 2.13 16.77 7.68
C GLN A 237 3.46 16.45 8.39
N ASN A 238 4.09 15.31 8.06
CA ASN A 238 5.42 14.92 8.55
C ASN A 238 6.47 14.99 7.42
N PRO A 239 7.79 15.11 7.73
CA PRO A 239 8.85 15.07 6.73
C PRO A 239 8.85 13.80 5.87
N ASN A 240 8.60 12.63 6.49
CA ASN A 240 8.47 11.34 5.81
C ASN A 240 7.02 11.05 5.36
N TRP A 241 6.16 12.08 5.41
CA TRP A 241 4.71 12.00 5.24
C TRP A 241 4.02 11.12 6.31
N VAL A 242 2.73 11.34 6.50
CA VAL A 242 1.88 10.46 7.30
C VAL A 242 1.10 9.58 6.33
N TRP A 243 1.26 8.27 6.46
CA TRP A 243 0.62 7.28 5.59
C TRP A 243 -0.41 6.49 6.37
N GLY A 244 -1.47 6.09 5.69
CA GLY A 244 -2.40 5.10 6.19
C GLY A 244 -3.00 4.30 5.05
N THR A 245 -3.32 3.04 5.35
CA THR A 245 -3.91 2.14 4.37
C THR A 245 -5.23 1.58 4.87
N PHE A 246 -6.25 1.62 4.02
CA PHE A 246 -7.59 1.13 4.31
C PHE A 246 -7.94 -0.02 3.37
N GLU A 247 -8.71 -0.96 3.89
CA GLU A 247 -9.31 -2.03 3.11
C GLU A 247 -10.78 -2.18 3.47
N HIS A 248 -11.61 -2.55 2.50
CA HIS A 248 -12.96 -2.98 2.81
C HIS A 248 -12.95 -4.21 3.72
N GLN A 249 -13.89 -4.29 4.65
CA GLN A 249 -13.88 -5.29 5.71
C GLN A 249 -14.01 -6.72 5.18
N MET A 250 -14.57 -6.89 3.98
CA MET A 250 -14.73 -8.19 3.34
C MET A 250 -13.54 -8.60 2.47
N ASN A 251 -12.50 -7.77 2.31
CA ASN A 251 -11.33 -8.15 1.52
C ASN A 251 -10.69 -9.43 2.06
N PRO A 252 -10.53 -10.48 1.23
CA PRO A 252 -9.78 -11.67 1.60
C PRO A 252 -8.35 -11.31 2.03
N GLY A 253 -7.93 -11.87 3.16
CA GLY A 253 -6.55 -11.75 3.64
C GLY A 253 -6.16 -10.39 4.21
N ARG A 254 -7.13 -9.51 4.48
CA ARG A 254 -6.92 -8.14 5.01
C ARG A 254 -5.85 -8.06 6.10
N CYS A 255 -5.83 -8.99 7.07
CA CYS A 255 -4.89 -8.97 8.18
C CYS A 255 -3.90 -10.16 8.22
N ASP A 256 -3.74 -10.95 7.13
CA ASP A 256 -2.95 -12.21 7.16
C ASP A 256 -1.47 -12.04 7.51
N TYR A 257 -0.81 -11.07 6.88
CA TYR A 257 0.65 -10.97 6.91
C TYR A 257 1.17 -10.17 8.10
N LEU A 258 0.62 -8.96 8.25
CA LEU A 258 1.08 -7.95 9.20
C LEU A 258 0.16 -7.85 10.43
N GLY A 259 -1.09 -8.29 10.31
CA GLY A 259 -2.18 -7.93 11.24
C GLY A 259 -2.84 -6.61 10.85
N CYS A 260 -3.78 -6.16 11.68
CA CYS A 260 -4.41 -4.84 11.57
C CYS A 260 -4.35 -4.12 12.91
N PHE A 261 -3.99 -2.85 12.91
CA PHE A 261 -3.73 -2.03 14.09
C PHE A 261 -4.34 -0.65 13.87
N ASP A 262 -5.31 -0.33 14.70
CA ASP A 262 -6.05 0.91 14.62
C ASP A 262 -6.43 1.33 16.04
N THR A 263 -5.60 2.17 16.63
CA THR A 263 -5.73 2.61 18.02
C THR A 263 -6.87 3.62 18.23
N PHE A 264 -7.51 4.08 17.16
CA PHE A 264 -8.52 5.13 17.21
C PHE A 264 -9.88 4.70 16.67
N GLY A 265 -9.92 4.18 15.45
CA GLY A 265 -11.14 3.93 14.70
C GLY A 265 -11.79 2.59 14.99
N ALA A 266 -11.02 1.57 15.37
CA ALA A 266 -11.53 0.23 15.64
C ALA A 266 -11.73 -0.03 17.14
N LYS A 267 -12.85 -0.67 17.50
CA LYS A 267 -13.08 -1.17 18.87
C LYS A 267 -12.09 -2.26 19.27
N ILE A 268 -11.58 -3.01 18.29
CA ILE A 268 -10.52 -3.99 18.46
C ILE A 268 -9.25 -3.36 17.89
N PRO A 269 -8.39 -2.76 18.73
CA PRO A 269 -7.28 -1.94 18.24
C PRO A 269 -6.12 -2.75 17.65
N ALA A 270 -6.09 -4.07 17.88
CA ALA A 270 -5.08 -4.96 17.34
C ALA A 270 -5.68 -6.32 16.97
N VAL A 271 -5.62 -6.65 15.68
CA VAL A 271 -5.91 -7.97 15.13
C VAL A 271 -4.58 -8.58 14.71
N ARG A 272 -4.20 -9.69 15.36
CA ARG A 272 -2.92 -10.37 15.08
C ARG A 272 -2.96 -11.06 13.72
N PRO A 273 -1.82 -11.17 13.02
CA PRO A 273 -1.76 -11.89 11.75
C PRO A 273 -2.12 -13.36 11.91
N ASN A 274 -2.93 -13.89 11.00
CA ASN A 274 -3.14 -15.33 10.85
C ASN A 274 -2.35 -15.85 9.64
N ARG A 275 -1.22 -16.50 9.91
CA ARG A 275 -0.38 -17.09 8.86
C ARG A 275 -0.68 -18.57 8.59
N LYS A 276 -1.73 -19.13 9.20
CA LYS A 276 -2.11 -20.54 9.02
C LYS A 276 -2.95 -20.78 7.77
N ALA A 277 -3.65 -19.75 7.30
CA ALA A 277 -4.47 -19.80 6.10
C ALA A 277 -4.32 -18.48 5.35
N VAL A 278 -4.15 -18.58 4.04
CA VAL A 278 -4.18 -17.42 3.14
C VAL A 278 -5.62 -17.01 2.88
N ASN A 279 -5.83 -15.73 2.62
CA ASN A 279 -7.13 -15.15 2.30
C ASN A 279 -8.15 -15.32 3.44
N THR A 280 -7.69 -15.29 4.69
CA THR A 280 -8.58 -15.41 5.85
C THR A 280 -9.55 -14.22 5.89
N GLN A 281 -10.82 -14.50 6.21
CA GLN A 281 -11.81 -13.46 6.50
C GLN A 281 -11.75 -13.07 7.99
N TYR A 282 -11.56 -11.78 8.26
CA TYR A 282 -11.47 -11.23 9.63
C TYR A 282 -12.77 -10.60 10.11
N GLY A 283 -13.80 -10.59 9.26
CA GLY A 283 -15.10 -10.02 9.57
C GLY A 283 -15.06 -8.50 9.70
N ALA A 284 -16.13 -7.97 10.30
CA ALA A 284 -16.27 -6.53 10.47
C ALA A 284 -15.15 -5.94 11.35
N CYS A 285 -14.88 -4.65 11.15
CA CYS A 285 -14.05 -3.85 12.05
C CYS A 285 -14.95 -2.82 12.75
N PRO A 286 -15.59 -3.19 13.90
CA PRO A 286 -16.55 -2.32 14.56
C PRO A 286 -15.92 -0.97 14.92
N LYS A 287 -16.59 0.12 14.55
CA LYS A 287 -16.06 1.47 14.77
C LYS A 287 -16.25 1.94 16.20
N THR A 288 -15.26 2.67 16.73
CA THR A 288 -15.39 3.39 18.01
C THR A 288 -16.47 4.45 17.93
N ASP A 289 -17.06 4.82 19.07
CA ASP A 289 -18.13 5.82 19.09
C ASP A 289 -17.59 7.20 18.69
N ARG A 290 -16.32 7.49 18.99
CA ARG A 290 -15.62 8.70 18.56
C ARG A 290 -15.51 8.79 17.03
N LEU A 291 -15.11 7.72 16.35
CA LEU A 291 -15.08 7.70 14.90
C LEU A 291 -16.48 7.78 14.28
N LYS A 292 -17.46 7.06 14.84
CA LYS A 292 -18.86 7.19 14.38
C LYS A 292 -19.37 8.62 14.47
N ALA A 293 -19.03 9.35 15.53
CA ALA A 293 -19.39 10.77 15.66
C ALA A 293 -18.73 11.63 14.58
N LEU A 294 -17.46 11.36 14.21
CA LEU A 294 -16.81 12.05 13.08
C LEU A 294 -17.51 11.74 11.75
N MET A 295 -17.83 10.47 11.50
CA MET A 295 -18.54 10.05 10.27
C MET A 295 -19.93 10.70 10.16
N VAL A 296 -20.69 10.75 11.25
CA VAL A 296 -21.99 11.44 11.32
C VAL A 296 -21.82 12.95 11.07
N LYS A 297 -20.84 13.58 11.72
CA LYS A 297 -20.55 15.01 11.53
C LYS A 297 -20.21 15.33 10.07
N ALA A 298 -19.46 14.46 9.40
CA ALA A 298 -19.10 14.58 7.99
C ALA A 298 -20.22 14.13 7.02
N SER A 299 -21.39 13.71 7.54
CA SER A 299 -22.52 13.22 6.73
C SER A 299 -22.14 12.05 5.81
N LEU A 300 -21.26 11.16 6.29
CA LEU A 300 -20.82 10.01 5.49
C LEU A 300 -21.95 9.03 5.26
N SER A 301 -22.04 8.50 4.03
CA SER A 301 -22.86 7.34 3.72
C SER A 301 -22.49 6.13 4.60
N PRO A 302 -23.46 5.28 5.01
CA PRO A 302 -23.18 4.09 5.83
C PRO A 302 -22.13 3.13 5.25
N VAL A 303 -21.94 3.11 3.92
CA VAL A 303 -20.93 2.26 3.26
C VAL A 303 -19.52 2.48 3.81
N TRP A 304 -19.21 3.71 4.24
CA TRP A 304 -17.90 4.07 4.78
C TRP A 304 -17.58 3.39 6.12
N GLN A 305 -18.59 2.89 6.84
CA GLN A 305 -18.37 2.07 8.03
C GLN A 305 -17.77 0.70 7.72
N ASN A 306 -17.82 0.25 6.47
CA ASN A 306 -17.27 -1.04 6.05
C ASN A 306 -15.79 -0.98 5.67
N TYR A 307 -15.14 0.19 5.70
CA TYR A 307 -13.70 0.31 5.46
C TYR A 307 -12.93 0.28 6.79
N CYS A 308 -11.80 -0.41 6.83
CA CYS A 308 -10.98 -0.62 8.01
C CYS A 308 -9.60 -0.04 7.76
N LEU A 309 -9.11 0.81 8.67
CA LEU A 309 -7.69 1.15 8.71
C LEU A 309 -6.92 -0.13 9.07
N LYS A 310 -5.90 -0.47 8.28
CA LYS A 310 -5.01 -1.58 8.62
C LYS A 310 -3.89 -1.14 9.53
N SER A 311 -3.30 0.02 9.27
CA SER A 311 -2.36 0.73 10.13
C SER A 311 -2.02 2.06 9.48
N SER A 312 -1.32 2.90 10.24
CA SER A 312 -0.58 4.06 9.75
C SER A 312 0.94 3.86 9.88
N GLU A 313 1.70 4.68 9.16
CA GLU A 313 3.18 4.70 9.12
C GLU A 313 3.64 6.16 9.01
N VAL A 314 4.64 6.55 9.81
CA VAL A 314 5.19 7.93 9.81
C VAL A 314 6.72 7.98 9.74
N ASP A 315 7.36 6.81 9.75
CA ASP A 315 8.81 6.69 9.69
C ASP A 315 9.22 5.37 9.04
N TYR A 316 10.49 5.22 8.69
CA TYR A 316 11.05 4.04 8.02
C TYR A 316 11.25 2.84 8.94
N THR A 317 11.60 3.09 10.21
CA THR A 317 12.07 2.05 11.14
C THR A 317 11.52 2.24 12.54
N ALA A 318 11.35 1.15 13.26
CA ALA A 318 11.17 1.13 14.70
C ALA A 318 12.39 1.72 15.44
N PRO A 319 12.26 2.07 16.74
CA PRO A 319 13.36 2.65 17.51
C PRO A 319 14.63 1.80 17.57
N ASP A 320 14.51 0.48 17.38
CA ASP A 320 15.64 -0.45 17.32
C ASP A 320 16.27 -0.59 15.92
N GLY A 321 15.80 0.19 14.95
CA GLY A 321 16.26 0.16 13.56
C GLY A 321 15.56 -0.91 12.69
N THR A 322 14.68 -1.74 13.26
CA THR A 322 13.93 -2.73 12.48
C THR A 322 12.99 -2.01 11.50
N PRO A 323 13.00 -2.35 10.20
CA PRO A 323 12.11 -1.73 9.23
C PRO A 323 10.62 -1.86 9.59
N TYR A 324 9.86 -0.79 9.36
CA TYR A 324 8.41 -0.86 9.38
C TYR A 324 7.90 -1.45 8.06
N ALA A 325 6.82 -2.22 8.17
CA ALA A 325 6.05 -2.73 7.05
C ALA A 325 4.59 -2.26 7.15
N LEU A 326 4.09 -1.65 6.08
CA LEU A 326 2.72 -1.23 5.86
C LEU A 326 2.28 -1.69 4.46
N GLY A 327 1.61 -2.83 4.41
CA GLY A 327 1.14 -3.45 3.17
C GLY A 327 -0.36 -3.75 3.16
N ASN A 328 -0.94 -3.72 1.96
CA ASN A 328 -2.34 -3.95 1.63
C ASN A 328 -2.48 -5.26 0.82
N SER A 329 -3.47 -6.11 1.15
CA SER A 329 -3.63 -7.38 0.44
C SER A 329 -4.07 -7.18 -1.00
N VAL A 330 -4.74 -6.07 -1.30
CA VAL A 330 -5.13 -5.70 -2.66
C VAL A 330 -4.01 -4.96 -3.37
N ILE A 331 -3.59 -3.79 -2.84
CA ILE A 331 -2.68 -2.89 -3.56
C ILE A 331 -1.30 -3.52 -3.75
N GLU A 332 -0.69 -4.07 -2.69
CA GLU A 332 0.61 -4.72 -2.80
C GLU A 332 0.49 -6.20 -3.15
N GLY A 333 -0.47 -6.92 -2.54
CA GLY A 333 -0.60 -8.37 -2.71
C GLY A 333 -1.11 -8.79 -4.09
N ILE A 334 -2.24 -8.24 -4.53
CA ILE A 334 -2.85 -8.61 -5.81
C ILE A 334 -2.31 -7.74 -6.95
N THR A 335 -2.44 -6.42 -6.84
CA THR A 335 -2.12 -5.46 -7.90
C THR A 335 -0.61 -5.39 -8.14
N GLY A 336 0.18 -5.22 -7.07
CA GLY A 336 1.63 -5.14 -7.14
C GLY A 336 2.36 -6.48 -7.28
N ASN A 337 1.69 -7.61 -7.03
CA ASN A 337 2.30 -8.94 -6.92
C ASN A 337 3.53 -8.96 -5.97
N GLY A 338 3.45 -8.16 -4.91
CA GLY A 338 4.51 -7.92 -3.95
C GLY A 338 4.34 -8.74 -2.67
N THR A 339 5.41 -8.81 -1.88
CA THR A 339 5.37 -9.45 -0.56
C THR A 339 4.80 -8.47 0.46
N VAL A 340 3.50 -8.59 0.78
CA VAL A 340 2.79 -7.71 1.74
C VAL A 340 3.52 -7.57 3.07
N ALA A 341 4.17 -8.64 3.55
CA ALA A 341 4.93 -8.64 4.80
C ALA A 341 6.22 -7.79 4.77
N ALA A 342 6.67 -7.40 3.59
CA ALA A 342 7.88 -6.62 3.32
C ALA A 342 7.56 -5.38 2.46
N SER A 343 6.32 -4.91 2.46
CA SER A 343 5.91 -3.68 1.80
C SER A 343 5.90 -2.53 2.79
N SER A 344 6.36 -1.35 2.37
CA SER A 344 6.27 -0.10 3.13
C SER A 344 5.84 1.02 2.20
N CYS A 345 4.91 1.86 2.65
CA CYS A 345 4.50 3.02 1.88
C CYS A 345 5.68 4.00 1.79
N ILE A 346 6.28 4.35 2.93
CA ILE A 346 7.39 5.31 2.99
C ILE A 346 8.63 4.74 2.27
N GLY A 347 9.00 3.50 2.57
CA GLY A 347 10.20 2.85 2.02
C GLY A 347 10.12 2.64 0.50
N CYS A 348 8.94 2.40 -0.06
CA CYS A 348 8.76 2.33 -1.51
C CYS A 348 8.75 3.73 -2.14
N HIS A 349 7.99 4.66 -1.56
CA HIS A 349 7.76 5.97 -2.17
C HIS A 349 8.95 6.93 -2.06
N VAL A 350 9.89 6.73 -1.13
CA VAL A 350 11.11 7.57 -1.02
C VAL A 350 11.91 7.64 -2.32
N TYR A 351 11.80 6.62 -3.17
CA TYR A 351 12.49 6.55 -4.45
C TYR A 351 11.79 7.29 -5.59
N ALA A 352 10.58 7.83 -5.37
CA ALA A 352 9.93 8.71 -6.34
C ALA A 352 10.84 9.90 -6.62
N SER A 353 11.41 9.95 -7.82
CA SER A 353 12.50 10.86 -8.17
C SER A 353 12.61 11.04 -9.69
N PHE A 354 13.46 11.98 -10.11
CA PHE A 354 13.77 12.28 -11.51
C PHE A 354 15.24 12.72 -11.65
N GLY A 355 15.85 12.42 -12.78
CA GLY A 355 17.25 12.73 -13.10
C GLY A 355 17.39 13.87 -14.13
N PRO A 356 18.58 14.01 -14.76
CA PRO A 356 18.90 15.14 -15.64
C PRO A 356 18.00 15.31 -16.86
N LYS A 357 17.33 14.24 -17.29
CA LYS A 357 16.41 14.25 -18.45
C LYS A 357 14.94 14.44 -18.04
N GLY A 358 14.68 14.72 -16.77
CA GLY A 358 13.32 14.75 -16.22
C GLY A 358 12.67 13.37 -16.09
N THR A 359 13.43 12.29 -16.30
CA THR A 359 13.00 10.89 -16.16
C THR A 359 13.73 10.23 -15.00
N GLN A 360 13.19 9.13 -14.48
CA GLN A 360 13.83 8.32 -13.44
C GLN A 360 15.19 7.78 -13.91
N THR A 361 16.10 7.57 -12.97
CA THR A 361 17.36 6.88 -13.23
C THR A 361 17.13 5.37 -13.33
N ALA A 362 18.04 4.65 -14.00
CA ALA A 362 17.95 3.19 -14.09
C ALA A 362 18.03 2.53 -12.70
N ALA A 363 18.83 3.08 -11.77
CA ALA A 363 18.94 2.57 -10.41
C ALA A 363 17.59 2.61 -9.67
N VAL A 364 16.86 3.73 -9.78
CA VAL A 364 15.52 3.89 -9.20
C VAL A 364 14.53 2.92 -9.82
N LEU A 365 14.52 2.77 -11.15
CA LEU A 365 13.61 1.81 -11.80
C LEU A 365 13.91 0.36 -11.42
N ASN A 366 15.19 0.02 -11.24
CA ASN A 366 15.62 -1.33 -10.89
C ASN A 366 15.29 -1.70 -9.44
N ILE A 367 15.10 -0.75 -8.51
CA ILE A 367 14.74 -1.08 -7.13
C ILE A 367 13.24 -1.38 -6.96
N LEU A 368 12.36 -0.84 -7.81
CA LEU A 368 10.90 -0.93 -7.63
C LEU A 368 10.37 -2.37 -7.55
N PRO A 369 10.81 -3.32 -8.41
CA PRO A 369 10.34 -4.70 -8.32
C PRO A 369 10.67 -5.39 -6.98
N PHE A 370 11.63 -4.87 -6.22
CA PHE A 370 12.04 -5.44 -4.94
C PHE A 370 11.20 -4.94 -3.75
N ASN A 371 10.24 -4.02 -3.96
CA ASN A 371 9.40 -3.44 -2.91
C ASN A 371 10.23 -2.95 -1.70
N PRO A 372 11.14 -1.98 -1.89
CA PRO A 372 12.07 -1.60 -0.84
C PRO A 372 11.32 -1.08 0.40
N PHE A 373 11.83 -1.43 1.57
CA PHE A 373 11.27 -1.09 2.87
C PHE A 373 12.40 -0.77 3.87
N GLY A 374 12.10 0.03 4.89
CA GLY A 374 13.13 0.61 5.75
C GLY A 374 13.85 1.79 5.10
N ASN A 375 15.01 2.16 5.65
CA ASN A 375 15.76 3.33 5.22
C ASN A 375 16.15 3.26 3.73
N PRO A 376 16.16 4.41 3.01
CA PRO A 376 16.56 4.43 1.62
C PRO A 376 18.01 3.97 1.45
N ILE A 377 18.26 3.18 0.42
CA ILE A 377 19.60 2.72 0.02
C ILE A 377 20.30 3.90 -0.64
N PRO A 378 21.38 4.47 -0.05
CA PRO A 378 21.93 5.75 -0.48
C PRO A 378 22.24 5.84 -1.98
N GLY A 379 22.91 4.83 -2.54
CA GLY A 379 23.36 4.85 -3.94
C GLY A 379 22.26 4.71 -4.98
N VAL A 380 21.02 4.38 -4.60
CA VAL A 380 19.91 4.27 -5.57
C VAL A 380 19.45 5.64 -6.05
N LEU A 381 19.55 6.65 -5.20
CA LEU A 381 19.12 8.03 -5.50
C LEU A 381 20.24 8.88 -6.13
N ASP A 382 21.44 8.33 -6.32
CA ASP A 382 22.55 9.05 -6.94
C ASP A 382 22.18 9.57 -8.33
N GLY A 383 22.44 10.86 -8.57
CA GLY A 383 22.08 11.51 -9.82
C GLY A 383 20.58 11.73 -10.03
N SER A 384 19.79 11.75 -8.95
CA SER A 384 18.36 12.06 -8.98
C SER A 384 17.98 13.11 -7.93
N LEU A 385 16.88 13.81 -8.17
CA LEU A 385 16.18 14.60 -7.16
C LEU A 385 14.90 13.89 -6.76
N GLN A 386 14.63 13.81 -5.47
CA GLN A 386 13.39 13.23 -4.96
C GLN A 386 12.19 14.12 -5.34
N PHE A 387 11.06 13.48 -5.59
CA PHE A 387 9.77 14.08 -5.93
C PHE A 387 8.79 13.98 -4.75
N ASP A 388 9.31 14.17 -3.54
CA ASP A 388 8.58 14.18 -2.27
C ASP A 388 7.53 13.06 -2.15
N PHE A 389 7.98 11.81 -2.37
CA PHE A 389 7.19 10.57 -2.28
C PHE A 389 6.12 10.34 -3.35
N MET A 390 6.03 11.15 -4.41
CA MET A 390 4.92 11.06 -5.37
C MET A 390 5.27 10.31 -6.66
N TRP A 391 4.83 9.04 -6.77
CA TRP A 391 5.10 8.18 -7.94
C TRP A 391 4.45 8.63 -9.26
N GLY A 392 3.50 9.56 -9.21
CA GLY A 392 2.94 10.14 -10.45
C GLY A 392 4.00 10.79 -11.36
N VAL A 393 5.18 11.12 -10.83
CA VAL A 393 6.35 11.57 -11.62
C VAL A 393 6.76 10.59 -12.73
N LEU A 394 6.43 9.30 -12.61
CA LEU A 394 6.63 8.30 -13.67
C LEU A 394 5.78 8.57 -14.91
N LEU A 395 4.71 9.35 -14.76
CA LEU A 395 3.73 9.63 -15.80
C LEU A 395 3.98 10.97 -16.51
N ALA A 396 4.95 11.75 -16.03
CA ALA A 396 5.32 13.02 -16.63
C ALA A 396 5.60 12.84 -18.14
N PRO A 397 4.86 13.52 -19.04
CA PRO A 397 4.99 13.31 -20.46
C PRO A 397 6.33 13.85 -20.96
N ALA A 398 6.84 13.19 -22.00
CA ALA A 398 7.96 13.67 -22.78
C ALA A 398 7.61 15.01 -23.47
N PRO A 399 8.62 15.84 -23.80
CA PRO A 399 8.40 17.00 -24.64
C PRO A 399 7.65 16.64 -25.93
N PRO A 400 6.75 17.51 -26.42
CA PRO A 400 6.16 17.35 -27.73
C PRO A 400 7.26 17.15 -28.78
N LYS A 401 7.08 16.18 -29.69
CA LYS A 401 7.98 16.07 -30.84
C LYS A 401 7.94 17.38 -31.61
N PRO A 402 9.08 17.95 -32.04
CA PRO A 402 9.08 19.10 -32.94
C PRO A 402 8.15 18.80 -34.10
N SER A 403 7.19 19.70 -34.37
CA SER A 403 6.38 19.59 -35.58
C SER A 403 7.34 19.55 -36.76
N ALA A 404 7.29 18.47 -37.55
CA ALA A 404 7.98 18.42 -38.82
C ALA A 404 7.42 19.60 -39.64
N GLY A 405 8.22 20.67 -39.78
CA GLY A 405 7.83 21.86 -40.49
C GLY A 405 7.28 21.48 -41.85
N LYS A 406 6.05 21.93 -42.14
CA LYS A 406 5.52 21.97 -43.50
C LYS A 406 5.95 23.27 -44.15
#